data_AF-A0A7C3X5N0-F1
#
_entry.id   AF-A0A7C3X5N0-F1
#
_cell.length_a   1.000
_cell.length_b   1.000
_cell.length_c   1.000
_cell.angle_alpha   90.00
_cell.angle_beta   90.00
_cell.angle_gamma   90.00
#
_symmetry.space_group_name_H-M   'P 1'
#
loop_
_entity.id
_entity.type
_entity.pdbx_description
1 polymer ?
#
loop_
_entity_poly.entity_id
_entity_poly.type
_entity_poly.pdbx_seq_one_letter_code
_entity_poly.pdbx_strand_id
1 'polypeptide(L)'
;MRETAIVAWGVVRDALHRKVFYGVLAFTVILILLVPMLPSAELGIQVDLMREAALGLASIMAFLLAAILGATILPSEMQRRSVYNVLSRPLRRWQYYLGKYLGLLLVVALSLLLVYVVMLVLVYAKFSILNPALAKALFTIFLEAALLGSVAMLASVRLSPLVCVFITALFYVVGHVKGDFLYQAMNEAGNGPFIRGLAGFFYYL
;
A
#
# COMPACT_ATOMS: atom_id res chain seq x y z
N MET A 1 8.31 -15.83 20.28
CA MET A 1 7.87 -15.73 18.87
C MET A 1 6.39 -16.12 18.68
N ARG A 2 5.85 -17.12 19.40
CA ARG A 2 4.42 -17.48 19.27
C ARG A 2 3.45 -16.35 19.66
N GLU A 3 3.75 -15.62 20.73
CA GLU A 3 2.91 -14.52 21.23
C GLU A 3 2.74 -13.38 20.20
N THR A 4 3.78 -13.01 19.45
CA THR A 4 3.71 -11.94 18.43
C THR A 4 2.88 -12.35 17.22
N ALA A 5 2.93 -13.63 16.82
CA ALA A 5 2.14 -14.16 15.71
C ALA A 5 0.63 -14.18 16.02
N ILE A 6 0.26 -14.47 17.27
CA ILE A 6 -1.14 -14.46 17.72
C ILE A 6 -1.73 -13.05 17.66
N VAL A 7 -0.96 -12.03 18.08
CA VAL A 7 -1.38 -10.62 17.97
C VAL A 7 -1.51 -10.21 16.51
N ALA A 8 -0.55 -10.58 15.66
CA ALA A 8 -0.60 -10.30 14.23
C ALA A 8 -1.84 -10.93 13.57
N TRP A 9 -2.15 -12.18 13.90
CA TRP A 9 -3.33 -12.87 13.39
C TRP A 9 -4.65 -12.24 13.87
N GLY A 10 -4.67 -11.75 15.11
CA GLY A 10 -5.80 -10.97 15.62
C GLY A 10 -6.07 -9.72 14.79
N VAL A 11 -5.01 -8.98 14.43
CA VAL A 11 -5.12 -7.79 13.56
C VAL A 11 -5.62 -8.15 12.16
N VAL A 12 -5.11 -9.24 11.57
CA VAL A 12 -5.56 -9.73 10.26
C VAL A 12 -7.06 -10.06 10.31
N ARG A 13 -7.48 -10.80 11.34
CA ARG A 13 -8.89 -11.14 11.53
C ARG A 13 -9.75 -9.90 11.70
N ASP A 14 -9.33 -8.94 12.52
CA ASP A 14 -10.08 -7.70 12.72
C ASP A 14 -10.16 -6.86 11.44
N ALA A 15 -9.07 -6.79 10.66
CA ALA A 15 -9.07 -6.11 9.36
C ALA A 15 -10.04 -6.78 8.38
N LEU A 16 -10.05 -8.11 8.32
CA LEU A 16 -10.97 -8.91 7.50
C LEU A 16 -12.43 -8.83 7.95
N HIS A 17 -12.76 -8.31 9.13
CA HIS A 17 -14.15 -8.07 9.52
C HIS A 17 -14.60 -6.62 9.25
N ARG A 18 -13.69 -5.73 8.86
CA ARG A 18 -14.03 -4.33 8.56
C ARG A 18 -14.59 -4.23 7.16
N LYS A 19 -15.82 -3.73 7.05
CA LYS A 19 -16.49 -3.45 5.76
C LYS A 19 -15.65 -2.60 4.81
N VAL A 20 -14.85 -1.68 5.36
CA VAL A 20 -13.98 -0.78 4.59
C VAL A 20 -12.91 -1.56 3.81
N PHE A 21 -12.35 -2.64 4.39
CA PHE A 21 -11.36 -3.48 3.71
C PHE A 21 -11.94 -4.09 2.42
N TYR A 22 -13.11 -4.74 2.53
CA TYR A 22 -13.79 -5.31 1.37
C TYR A 22 -14.25 -4.25 0.38
N GLY A 23 -14.70 -3.09 0.85
CA GLY A 23 -15.12 -1.98 -0.01
C GLY A 23 -13.97 -1.51 -0.91
N VAL A 24 -12.80 -1.24 -0.32
CA VAL A 24 -11.61 -0.80 -1.07
C VAL A 24 -11.11 -1.90 -2.01
N LEU A 25 -11.02 -3.15 -1.53
CA LEU A 25 -10.54 -4.27 -2.32
C LEU A 25 -11.47 -4.58 -3.51
N ALA A 26 -12.77 -4.66 -3.27
CA ALA A 26 -13.76 -4.91 -4.31
C ALA A 26 -13.76 -3.79 -5.35
N PHE A 27 -13.68 -2.53 -4.91
CA PHE A 27 -13.61 -1.37 -5.81
C PHE A 27 -12.41 -1.46 -6.74
N THR A 28 -11.22 -1.75 -6.21
CA THR A 28 -10.00 -1.93 -7.02
C THR A 28 -10.12 -3.07 -8.01
N VAL A 29 -10.61 -4.24 -7.58
CA VAL A 29 -10.78 -5.40 -8.47
C VAL A 29 -11.78 -5.11 -9.59
N ILE A 30 -12.93 -4.50 -9.27
CA ILE A 30 -13.94 -4.13 -10.26
C ILE A 30 -13.38 -3.16 -11.28
N LEU A 31 -12.63 -2.13 -10.85
CA LEU A 31 -12.01 -1.18 -11.78
C LEU A 31 -11.00 -1.87 -12.69
N ILE A 32 -10.14 -2.75 -12.16
CA ILE A 32 -9.18 -3.52 -12.96
C ILE A 32 -9.89 -4.40 -14.00
N LEU A 33 -11.02 -5.01 -13.63
CA LEU A 33 -11.83 -5.81 -14.56
C LEU A 33 -12.51 -4.98 -15.64
N LEU A 34 -12.74 -3.67 -15.40
CA LEU A 34 -13.36 -2.76 -16.35
C LEU A 34 -12.36 -2.17 -17.35
N VAL A 35 -11.07 -2.05 -16.98
CA VAL A 35 -10.02 -1.49 -17.86
C VAL A 35 -10.01 -2.15 -19.26
N PRO A 36 -10.14 -3.48 -19.42
CA PRO A 36 -10.17 -4.12 -20.72
C PRO A 36 -11.37 -3.77 -21.61
N MET A 37 -12.45 -3.22 -21.04
CA MET A 37 -13.64 -2.82 -21.80
C MET A 37 -13.51 -1.43 -22.43
N LEU A 38 -12.43 -0.69 -22.13
CA LEU A 38 -12.15 0.59 -22.74
C LEU A 38 -11.78 0.41 -24.23
N PRO A 39 -12.50 1.04 -25.17
CA PRO A 39 -12.19 0.95 -26.59
C PRO A 39 -10.85 1.64 -26.86
N SER A 40 -9.81 0.84 -27.10
CA SER A 40 -8.48 1.31 -27.48
C SER A 40 -8.10 0.66 -28.80
N ALA A 41 -7.80 1.48 -29.81
CA ALA A 41 -7.78 1.11 -31.22
C ALA A 41 -6.49 0.43 -31.70
N GLU A 42 -5.49 0.21 -30.82
CA GLU A 42 -4.21 -0.41 -31.18
C GLU A 42 -3.83 -1.52 -30.18
N LEU A 43 -3.67 -2.75 -30.69
CA LEU A 43 -3.47 -3.97 -29.89
C LEU A 43 -2.19 -3.94 -29.02
N GLY A 44 -1.16 -3.19 -29.44
CA GLY A 44 0.10 -3.05 -28.68
C GLY A 44 0.01 -2.08 -27.51
N ILE A 45 -0.61 -0.91 -27.72
CA ILE A 45 -0.79 0.13 -26.68
C ILE A 45 -1.74 -0.35 -25.59
N GLN A 46 -2.68 -1.23 -25.95
CA GLN A 46 -3.68 -1.72 -25.02
C GLN A 46 -3.08 -2.53 -23.84
N VAL A 47 -2.00 -3.29 -24.05
CA VAL A 47 -1.34 -4.09 -22.98
C VAL A 47 -0.68 -3.18 -21.95
N ASP A 48 0.09 -2.20 -22.43
CA ASP A 48 0.85 -1.31 -21.56
C ASP A 48 -0.10 -0.40 -20.78
N LEU A 49 -1.14 0.14 -21.44
CA LEU A 49 -2.17 0.93 -20.79
C LEU A 49 -2.92 0.13 -19.70
N MET A 50 -3.28 -1.12 -19.99
CA MET A 50 -3.90 -2.00 -18.99
C MET A 50 -3.00 -2.21 -17.78
N ARG A 51 -1.72 -2.45 -18.04
CA ARG A 51 -0.73 -2.71 -17.00
C ARG A 51 -0.50 -1.50 -16.11
N GLU A 52 -0.31 -0.32 -16.71
CA GLU A 52 -0.13 0.94 -16.00
C GLU A 52 -1.36 1.30 -15.17
N ALA A 53 -2.56 1.18 -15.75
CA ALA A 53 -3.81 1.43 -15.05
C ALA A 53 -3.99 0.48 -13.85
N ALA A 54 -3.74 -0.83 -14.03
CA ALA A 54 -3.88 -1.80 -12.96
C ALA A 54 -2.85 -1.59 -11.83
N LEU A 55 -1.60 -1.24 -12.17
CA LEU A 55 -0.57 -0.92 -11.18
C LEU A 55 -0.90 0.37 -10.42
N GLY A 56 -1.41 1.40 -11.11
CA GLY A 56 -1.87 2.64 -10.47
C GLY A 56 -3.02 2.40 -9.49
N LEU A 57 -4.02 1.60 -9.90
CA LEU A 57 -5.14 1.20 -9.04
C LEU A 57 -4.67 0.38 -7.83
N ALA A 58 -3.71 -0.53 -8.02
CA ALA A 58 -3.11 -1.31 -6.94
C ALA A 58 -2.36 -0.43 -5.93
N SER A 59 -1.62 0.58 -6.41
CA SER A 59 -0.92 1.55 -5.57
C SER A 59 -1.88 2.36 -4.70
N ILE A 60 -2.93 2.92 -5.30
CA ILE A 60 -3.97 3.68 -4.58
C ILE A 60 -4.65 2.79 -3.53
N MET A 61 -4.98 1.55 -3.88
CA MET A 61 -5.56 0.58 -2.95
C MET A 61 -4.64 0.32 -1.75
N ALA A 62 -3.37 0.03 -2.00
CA ALA A 62 -2.40 -0.27 -0.95
C ALA A 62 -2.19 0.93 -0.03
N PHE A 63 -2.13 2.13 -0.60
CA PHE A 63 -2.08 3.39 0.14
C PHE A 63 -3.30 3.56 1.06
N LEU A 64 -4.52 3.45 0.51
CA LEU A 64 -5.76 3.60 1.28
C LEU A 64 -5.85 2.57 2.41
N LEU A 65 -5.50 1.31 2.14
CA LEU A 65 -5.49 0.26 3.16
C LEU A 65 -4.46 0.54 4.25
N ALA A 66 -3.22 0.93 3.89
CA ALA A 66 -2.18 1.24 4.86
C ALA A 66 -2.57 2.43 5.74
N ALA A 67 -3.13 3.50 5.16
CA ALA A 67 -3.58 4.69 5.87
C ALA A 67 -4.75 4.38 6.83
N ILE A 68 -5.82 3.75 6.32
CA ILE A 68 -7.04 3.50 7.10
C ILE A 68 -6.78 2.46 8.19
N LEU A 69 -6.13 1.34 7.86
CA LEU A 69 -5.85 0.30 8.85
C LEU A 69 -4.83 0.81 9.87
N GLY A 70 -3.75 1.46 9.41
CA GLY A 70 -2.73 2.02 10.31
C GLY A 70 -3.31 3.04 11.29
N ALA A 71 -4.21 3.92 10.82
CA ALA A 71 -4.87 4.92 11.66
C ALA A 71 -5.91 4.34 12.63
N THR A 72 -6.45 3.15 12.37
CA THR A 72 -7.55 2.59 13.15
C THR A 72 -7.15 1.46 14.10
N ILE A 73 -6.03 0.76 13.85
CA ILE A 73 -5.56 -0.37 14.69
C ILE A 73 -5.21 0.04 16.13
N LEU A 74 -4.63 1.23 16.33
CA LEU A 74 -4.28 1.71 17.68
C LEU A 74 -5.50 2.29 18.43
N PRO A 75 -6.29 3.21 17.85
CA PRO A 75 -7.34 3.92 18.58
C PRO A 75 -8.55 3.04 18.89
N SER A 76 -8.86 2.07 18.02
CA SER A 76 -9.98 1.15 18.24
C SER A 76 -9.77 0.22 19.44
N GLU A 77 -8.52 -0.06 19.82
CA GLU A 77 -8.22 -0.82 21.04
C GLU A 77 -8.24 0.04 22.30
N MET A 78 -7.85 1.31 22.21
CA MET A 78 -7.95 2.25 23.32
C MET A 78 -9.41 2.51 23.72
N GLN A 79 -10.33 2.58 22.75
CA GLN A 79 -11.76 2.76 23.02
C GLN A 79 -12.45 1.52 23.58
N ARG A 80 -12.05 0.29 23.18
CA ARG A 80 -12.73 -0.95 23.59
C ARG A 80 -12.42 -1.43 25.00
N ARG A 81 -11.59 -0.72 25.79
CA ARG A 81 -10.98 -1.24 27.05
C ARG A 81 -10.29 -2.61 26.88
N SER A 82 -10.03 -3.04 25.64
CA SER A 82 -9.36 -4.30 25.25
C SER A 82 -7.93 -4.37 25.79
N VAL A 83 -7.31 -3.20 25.96
CA VAL A 83 -5.98 -3.05 26.57
C VAL A 83 -5.90 -3.76 27.93
N TYR A 84 -6.98 -3.78 28.72
CA TYR A 84 -6.99 -4.43 30.03
C TYR A 84 -6.99 -5.96 29.97
N ASN A 85 -7.55 -6.56 28.90
CA ASN A 85 -7.60 -8.02 28.74
C ASN A 85 -6.29 -8.58 28.14
N VAL A 86 -5.56 -7.76 27.38
CA VAL A 86 -4.24 -8.09 26.83
C VAL A 86 -3.14 -7.90 27.89
N LEU A 87 -3.30 -6.97 28.85
CA LEU A 87 -2.35 -6.75 29.95
C LEU A 87 -2.27 -7.90 30.97
N SER A 88 -3.20 -8.87 30.94
CA SER A 88 -3.11 -10.07 31.76
C SER A 88 -2.00 -11.03 31.30
N ARG A 89 -1.41 -10.80 30.11
CA ARG A 89 -0.22 -11.51 29.61
C ARG A 89 0.99 -10.57 29.62
N PRO A 90 2.18 -11.01 30.04
CA PRO A 90 3.38 -10.18 30.16
C PRO A 90 3.98 -9.88 28.77
N LEU A 91 3.27 -9.07 27.97
CA LEU A 91 3.73 -8.64 26.65
C LEU A 91 4.54 -7.35 26.78
N ARG A 92 5.80 -7.39 26.33
CA ARG A 92 6.65 -6.20 26.28
C ARG A 92 6.08 -5.21 25.26
N ARG A 93 6.08 -3.90 25.58
CA ARG A 93 5.49 -2.82 24.74
C ARG A 93 5.94 -2.88 23.27
N TRP A 94 7.22 -3.19 23.03
CA TRP A 94 7.79 -3.33 21.69
C TRP A 94 7.23 -4.52 20.90
N GLN A 95 6.98 -5.66 21.55
CA GLN A 95 6.44 -6.85 20.91
C GLN A 95 5.00 -6.65 20.46
N TYR A 96 4.22 -5.89 21.22
CA TYR A 96 2.86 -5.52 20.86
C TYR A 96 2.82 -4.62 19.62
N TYR A 97 3.67 -3.60 19.56
CA TYR A 97 3.76 -2.72 18.40
C TYR A 97 4.21 -3.46 17.13
N LEU A 98 5.26 -4.28 17.24
CA LEU A 98 5.76 -5.11 16.13
C LEU A 98 4.71 -6.11 15.64
N GLY A 99 4.00 -6.79 16.53
CA GLY A 99 2.95 -7.73 16.15
C GLY A 99 1.82 -7.05 15.37
N LYS A 100 1.44 -5.83 15.76
CA LYS A 100 0.44 -5.04 15.05
C LYS A 100 0.90 -4.58 13.68
N TYR A 101 2.14 -4.09 13.59
CA TYR A 101 2.72 -3.68 12.31
C TYR A 101 2.83 -4.85 11.34
N LEU A 102 3.30 -6.02 11.80
CA LEU A 102 3.34 -7.24 11.00
C LEU A 102 1.94 -7.67 10.54
N GLY A 103 0.93 -7.57 11.39
CA GLY A 103 -0.46 -7.85 11.01
C GLY A 103 -0.95 -6.91 9.90
N LEU A 104 -0.66 -5.61 10.00
CA LEU A 104 -0.97 -4.63 8.95
C LEU A 104 -0.26 -4.98 7.63
N LEU A 105 1.05 -5.28 7.69
CA LEU A 105 1.82 -5.67 6.51
C LEU A 105 1.24 -6.92 5.86
N LEU A 106 0.83 -7.91 6.65
CA LEU A 106 0.26 -9.16 6.15
C LEU A 106 -1.07 -8.90 5.41
N VAL A 107 -1.93 -8.03 5.95
CA VAL A 107 -3.19 -7.64 5.29
C VAL A 107 -2.93 -6.95 3.95
N VAL A 108 -1.97 -6.02 3.89
CA VAL A 108 -1.60 -5.33 2.65
C VAL A 108 -0.95 -6.29 1.65
N ALA A 109 -0.10 -7.21 2.11
CA ALA A 109 0.51 -8.23 1.27
C ALA A 109 -0.56 -9.14 0.65
N LEU A 110 -1.55 -9.58 1.43
CA LEU A 110 -2.63 -10.43 0.95
C LEU A 110 -3.53 -9.71 -0.06
N SER A 111 -3.85 -8.44 0.15
CA SER A 111 -4.65 -7.67 -0.80
C SER A 111 -3.90 -7.46 -2.12
N LEU A 112 -2.61 -7.13 -2.06
CA LEU A 112 -1.76 -7.01 -3.25
C LEU A 112 -1.58 -8.34 -3.98
N LEU A 113 -1.45 -9.45 -3.25
CA LEU A 113 -1.38 -10.78 -3.84
C LEU A 113 -2.68 -11.13 -4.58
N LEU A 114 -3.83 -10.79 -4.02
CA LEU A 114 -5.11 -10.99 -4.69
C LEU A 114 -5.17 -10.18 -6.00
N VAL A 115 -4.79 -8.90 -5.96
CA VAL A 115 -4.71 -8.05 -7.16
C VAL A 115 -3.73 -8.62 -8.18
N TYR A 116 -2.58 -9.13 -7.75
CA TYR A 116 -1.62 -9.81 -8.62
C TYR A 116 -2.23 -10.99 -9.36
N VAL A 117 -2.93 -11.86 -8.64
CA VAL A 117 -3.56 -13.05 -9.23
C VAL A 117 -4.62 -12.65 -10.25
N VAL A 118 -5.47 -11.67 -9.92
CA VAL A 118 -6.47 -11.14 -10.86
C VAL A 118 -5.80 -10.59 -12.12
N MET A 119 -4.74 -9.80 -11.96
CA MET A 119 -4.00 -9.24 -13.08
C MET A 119 -3.33 -10.31 -13.94
N LEU A 120 -2.75 -11.35 -13.32
CA LEU A 120 -2.10 -12.46 -14.01
C LEU A 120 -3.12 -13.24 -14.84
N VAL A 121 -4.30 -13.54 -14.29
CA VAL A 121 -5.39 -14.20 -15.01
C VAL A 121 -5.84 -13.38 -16.22
N LEU A 122 -6.01 -12.07 -16.07
CA LEU A 122 -6.41 -11.18 -17.17
C LEU A 122 -5.37 -11.09 -18.29
N VAL A 123 -4.08 -10.95 -17.92
CA VAL A 123 -2.98 -10.88 -18.89
C VAL A 123 -2.80 -12.21 -19.61
N TYR A 124 -2.88 -13.33 -18.89
CA TYR A 124 -2.79 -14.65 -19.47
C TYR A 124 -3.92 -14.91 -20.47
N ALA A 125 -5.16 -14.55 -20.12
CA ALA A 125 -6.32 -14.74 -20.98
C ALA A 125 -6.27 -13.91 -22.28
N LYS A 126 -5.69 -12.71 -22.28
CA LYS A 126 -5.62 -11.85 -23.48
C LYS A 126 -4.34 -12.03 -24.30
N PHE A 127 -3.18 -12.19 -23.67
CA PHE A 127 -1.89 -12.01 -24.35
C PHE A 127 -0.92 -13.19 -24.23
N SER A 128 -1.17 -14.17 -23.34
CA SER A 128 -0.29 -15.34 -23.11
C SER A 128 1.19 -15.02 -22.81
N ILE A 129 1.53 -13.78 -22.46
CA ILE A 129 2.88 -13.35 -22.10
C ILE A 129 2.96 -13.21 -20.57
N LEU A 130 3.86 -13.95 -19.95
CA LEU A 130 4.17 -13.82 -18.52
C LEU A 130 5.38 -12.90 -18.36
N ASN A 131 5.13 -11.66 -17.97
CA ASN A 131 6.19 -10.70 -17.68
C ASN A 131 6.54 -10.73 -16.17
N PRO A 132 7.75 -11.19 -15.77
CA PRO A 132 8.17 -11.20 -14.37
C PRO A 132 8.30 -9.78 -13.78
N ALA A 133 8.31 -8.76 -14.63
CA ALA A 133 8.33 -7.36 -14.23
C ALA A 133 7.07 -6.91 -13.44
N LEU A 134 5.93 -7.61 -13.55
CA LEU A 134 4.75 -7.31 -12.71
C LEU A 134 5.02 -7.59 -11.22
N ALA A 135 5.70 -8.70 -10.92
CA ALA A 135 5.99 -9.07 -9.54
C ALA A 135 6.94 -8.05 -8.89
N LYS A 136 7.92 -7.55 -9.65
CA LYS A 136 8.82 -6.49 -9.19
C LYS A 136 8.07 -5.20 -8.88
N ALA A 137 7.13 -4.79 -9.72
CA ALA A 137 6.34 -3.57 -9.51
C ALA A 137 5.47 -3.67 -8.24
N LEU A 138 4.80 -4.80 -8.03
CA LEU A 138 3.99 -5.01 -6.82
C LEU A 138 4.83 -5.09 -5.54
N PHE A 139 6.05 -5.63 -5.63
CA PHE A 139 6.97 -5.62 -4.49
C PHE A 139 7.37 -4.18 -4.10
N THR A 140 7.58 -3.30 -5.07
CA THR A 140 7.82 -1.87 -4.82
C THR A 140 6.60 -1.21 -4.15
N ILE A 141 5.39 -1.47 -4.65
CA ILE A 141 4.15 -0.96 -4.05
C ILE A 141 3.97 -1.46 -2.62
N PHE A 142 4.33 -2.73 -2.36
CA PHE A 142 4.30 -3.29 -1.02
C PHE A 142 5.26 -2.57 -0.07
N LEU A 143 6.49 -2.28 -0.51
CA LEU A 143 7.47 -1.52 0.27
C LEU A 143 6.99 -0.09 0.57
N GLU A 144 6.42 0.59 -0.42
CA GLU A 144 5.84 1.92 -0.24
C GLU A 144 4.70 1.90 0.79
N ALA A 145 3.78 0.95 0.66
CA ALA A 145 2.69 0.78 1.62
C ALA A 145 3.18 0.38 3.02
N ALA A 146 4.29 -0.36 3.12
CA ALA A 146 4.94 -0.70 4.39
C ALA A 146 5.50 0.53 5.11
N LEU A 147 6.13 1.44 4.37
CA LEU A 147 6.62 2.73 4.89
C LEU A 147 5.45 3.60 5.34
N LEU A 148 4.41 3.75 4.50
CA LEU A 148 3.22 4.53 4.82
C LEU A 148 2.48 3.96 6.04
N GLY A 149 2.39 2.63 6.15
CA GLY A 149 1.80 1.96 7.32
C GLY A 149 2.57 2.23 8.62
N SER A 150 3.90 2.33 8.55
CA SER A 150 4.73 2.70 9.71
C SER A 150 4.45 4.15 10.14
N VAL A 151 4.43 5.09 9.19
CA VAL A 151 4.12 6.50 9.45
C VAL A 151 2.70 6.65 10.01
N ALA A 152 1.74 5.93 9.45
CA ALA A 152 0.35 5.91 9.90
C ALA A 152 0.23 5.44 11.36
N MET A 153 0.89 4.32 11.70
CA MET A 153 0.87 3.79 13.05
C MET A 153 1.57 4.70 14.05
N LEU A 154 2.67 5.34 13.68
CA LEU A 154 3.39 6.28 14.55
C LEU A 154 2.54 7.52 14.84
N ALA A 155 1.93 8.10 13.80
CA ALA A 155 1.01 9.23 13.94
C ALA A 155 -0.19 8.88 14.83
N SER A 156 -0.67 7.62 14.77
CA SER A 156 -1.86 7.15 15.49
C SER A 156 -1.69 7.07 17.00
N VAL A 157 -0.44 7.16 17.50
CA VAL A 157 -0.14 7.15 18.95
C VAL A 157 -0.69 8.40 19.65
N ARG A 158 -0.75 9.55 18.97
CA ARG A 158 -1.17 10.82 19.58
C ARG A 158 -2.29 11.54 18.84
N LEU A 159 -2.50 11.22 17.57
CA LEU A 159 -3.43 11.95 16.72
C LEU A 159 -4.75 11.20 16.58
N SER A 160 -5.82 11.93 16.31
CA SER A 160 -7.10 11.31 15.97
C SER A 160 -7.00 10.53 14.65
N PRO A 161 -7.79 9.46 14.45
CA PRO A 161 -7.71 8.63 13.24
C PRO A 161 -7.85 9.43 11.94
N LEU A 162 -8.69 10.47 11.93
CA LEU A 162 -8.87 11.34 10.77
C LEU A 162 -7.59 12.11 10.44
N VAL A 163 -6.94 12.71 11.42
CA VAL A 163 -5.71 13.49 11.22
C VAL A 163 -4.57 12.59 10.73
N CYS A 164 -4.50 11.34 11.21
CA CYS A 164 -3.57 10.33 10.70
C CYS A 164 -3.73 10.11 9.20
N VAL A 165 -4.95 9.87 8.74
CA VAL A 165 -5.23 9.59 7.32
C VAL A 165 -4.80 10.78 6.45
N PHE A 166 -5.09 12.01 6.90
CA PHE A 166 -4.65 13.22 6.19
C PHE A 166 -3.13 13.35 6.11
N ILE A 167 -2.41 13.13 7.22
CA ILE A 167 -0.94 13.20 7.23
C ILE A 167 -0.35 12.14 6.30
N THR A 168 -0.88 10.91 6.33
CA THR A 168 -0.40 9.84 5.45
C THR A 168 -0.72 10.14 3.98
N ALA A 169 -1.84 10.80 3.70
CA ALA A 169 -2.19 11.25 2.35
C ALA A 169 -1.25 12.35 1.85
N LEU A 170 -0.93 13.34 2.69
CA LEU A 170 0.07 14.35 2.33
C LEU A 170 1.44 13.72 2.10
N PHE A 171 1.83 12.76 2.92
CA PHE A 171 3.10 12.05 2.75
C PHE A 171 3.15 11.26 1.44
N TYR A 172 2.06 10.57 1.09
CA TYR A 172 1.92 9.87 -0.19
C TYR A 172 2.00 10.83 -1.37
N VAL A 173 1.27 11.94 -1.35
CA VAL A 173 1.30 12.95 -2.42
C VAL A 173 2.72 13.52 -2.57
N VAL A 174 3.39 13.87 -1.48
CA VAL A 174 4.77 14.38 -1.53
C VAL A 174 5.73 13.32 -2.09
N GLY A 175 5.56 12.05 -1.73
CA GLY A 175 6.36 10.95 -2.26
C GLY A 175 6.18 10.76 -3.76
N HIS A 176 4.93 10.72 -4.23
CA HIS A 176 4.61 10.49 -5.64
C HIS A 176 5.00 11.68 -6.53
N VAL A 177 4.72 12.91 -6.06
CA VAL A 177 5.08 14.15 -6.76
C VAL A 177 6.60 14.25 -6.91
N LYS A 178 7.37 13.96 -5.86
CA LYS A 178 8.84 13.96 -5.98
C LYS A 178 9.34 12.93 -7.01
N GLY A 179 8.73 11.75 -7.07
CA GLY A 179 9.08 10.72 -8.05
C GLY A 179 8.99 11.21 -9.50
N ASP A 180 7.87 11.84 -9.86
CA ASP A 180 7.64 12.34 -11.22
C ASP A 180 8.49 13.57 -11.56
N PHE A 181 8.59 14.53 -10.63
CA PHE A 181 9.39 15.74 -10.83
C PHE A 181 10.89 15.45 -10.89
N LEU A 182 11.42 14.53 -10.09
CA LEU A 182 12.83 14.15 -10.10
C LEU A 182 13.18 13.34 -11.36
N TYR A 183 12.29 12.45 -11.80
CA TYR A 183 12.47 11.71 -13.06
C TYR A 183 12.52 12.65 -14.27
N GLN A 184 11.63 13.64 -14.34
CA GLN A 184 11.65 14.67 -15.38
C GLN A 184 12.87 15.58 -15.29
N ALA A 185 13.27 16.02 -14.09
CA ALA A 185 14.46 16.86 -13.88
C ALA A 185 15.77 16.17 -14.26
N MET A 186 15.84 14.83 -14.17
CA MET A 186 16.97 14.03 -14.64
C MET A 186 16.99 13.86 -16.17
N ASN A 187 15.82 13.74 -16.81
CA ASN A 187 15.69 13.47 -18.24
C ASN A 187 15.70 14.75 -19.11
N GLU A 188 15.45 15.93 -18.55
CA GLU A 188 15.57 17.19 -19.28
C GLU A 188 17.04 17.56 -19.57
N ALA A 189 17.38 17.61 -20.86
CA ALA A 189 18.71 17.92 -21.36
C ALA A 189 19.22 19.35 -21.01
N GLY A 190 18.34 20.25 -20.54
CA GLY A 190 18.61 21.67 -20.29
C GLY A 190 18.94 22.09 -18.84
N ASN A 191 18.84 21.20 -17.85
CA ASN A 191 19.14 21.55 -16.46
C ASN A 191 20.63 21.42 -16.13
N GLY A 192 21.18 22.44 -15.46
CA GLY A 192 22.60 22.50 -15.08
C GLY A 192 23.04 21.29 -14.24
N PRO A 193 24.33 20.92 -14.28
CA PRO A 193 24.86 19.72 -13.62
C PRO A 193 24.58 19.66 -12.10
N PHE A 194 24.35 20.82 -11.48
CA PHE A 194 24.01 20.96 -10.07
C PHE A 194 22.58 20.49 -9.73
N ILE A 195 21.60 20.79 -10.61
CA ILE A 195 20.20 20.36 -10.42
C ILE A 195 20.09 18.84 -10.61
N ARG A 196 20.86 18.27 -11.56
CA ARG A 196 20.96 16.81 -11.73
C ARG A 196 21.61 16.11 -10.53
N GLY A 197 22.62 16.72 -9.91
CA GLY A 197 23.27 16.18 -8.70
C GLY A 197 22.35 16.18 -7.48
N LEU A 198 21.64 17.28 -7.24
CA LEU A 198 20.65 17.38 -6.16
C LEU A 198 19.43 16.48 -6.40
N ALA A 199 18.97 16.38 -7.65
CA ALA A 199 17.91 15.45 -8.02
C ALA A 199 18.35 14.00 -7.81
N GLY A 200 19.59 13.64 -8.17
CA GLY A 200 20.15 12.32 -7.92
C GLY A 200 20.25 11.98 -6.43
N PHE A 201 20.63 12.95 -5.58
CA PHE A 201 20.70 12.75 -4.12
C PHE A 201 19.32 12.51 -3.51
N PHE A 202 18.28 13.23 -3.96
CA PHE A 202 16.92 13.05 -3.47
C PHE A 202 16.17 11.87 -4.11
N TYR A 203 16.62 11.36 -5.26
CA TYR A 203 16.06 10.16 -5.88
C TYR A 203 16.58 8.88 -5.23
N TYR A 204 17.83 8.88 -4.77
CA TYR A 204 18.46 7.73 -4.09
C TYR A 204 18.25 7.70 -2.57
N LEU A 205 17.68 8.75 -1.97
CA LEU A 205 17.40 8.88 -0.54
C LEU A 205 15.91 8.69 -0.24
#